data_AF-A0A846QM81-F1
#
_entry.id   AF-A0A846QM81-F1
#
_cell.length_a   1.000
_cell.length_b   1.000
_cell.length_c   1.000
_cell.angle_alpha   90.00
_cell.angle_beta   90.00
_cell.angle_gamma   90.00
#
_symmetry.space_group_name_H-M   'P 1'
#
loop_
_entity.id
_entity.type
_entity.pdbx_description
1 polymer ?
#
loop_
_entity_poly.entity_id
_entity_poly.type
_entity_poly.pdbx_seq_one_letter_code
_entity_poly.pdbx_strand_id
1 'polypeptide(L)'
;MIWILFVLFVALQVADVWSTNRILLRGGRELNPVVRWLMRACGRWWWVPKIVIATACGVYLTLEPWPDGPAVLGLVTAIYVWVVYRNLRQLPRWGFWR
;
A
#
# COMPACT_ATOMS: atom_id res chain seq x y z
N MET A 1 -3.95 18.16 10.73
CA MET A 1 -3.39 17.92 9.38
C MET A 1 -2.77 16.53 9.24
N ILE A 2 -1.90 16.10 10.15
CA ILE A 2 -1.19 14.80 10.07
C ILE A 2 -2.10 13.56 10.14
N TRP A 3 -3.21 13.62 10.88
CA TRP A 3 -4.19 12.53 10.98
C TRP A 3 -4.90 12.24 9.65
N ILE A 4 -5.16 13.25 8.83
CA ILE A 4 -5.77 13.07 7.50
C ILE A 4 -4.80 12.30 6.59
N LEU A 5 -3.51 12.66 6.63
CA LEU A 5 -2.46 11.95 5.89
C LEU A 5 -2.33 10.50 6.36
N PHE A 6 -2.41 10.25 7.67
CA PHE A 6 -2.38 8.90 8.22
C PHE A 6 -3.59 8.05 7.76
N VAL A 7 -4.81 8.59 7.82
CA VAL A 7 -6.01 7.90 7.33
C VAL A 7 -5.89 7.62 5.83
N LEU A 8 -5.41 8.59 5.04
CA LEU A 8 -5.20 8.41 3.60
C LEU A 8 -4.14 7.35 3.31
N PHE A 9 -3.05 7.34 4.08
CA PHE A 9 -1.99 6.35 3.99
C PHE A 9 -2.50 4.93 4.30
N VAL A 10 -3.30 4.76 5.36
CA VAL A 10 -3.92 3.46 5.68
C VAL A 10 -4.89 3.03 4.58
N ALA A 11 -5.73 3.93 4.07
CA ALA A 11 -6.65 3.63 2.98
C ALA A 11 -5.90 3.20 1.71
N LEU A 12 -4.76 3.82 1.40
CA LEU A 12 -3.90 3.43 0.27
C LEU A 12 -3.30 2.04 0.45
N GLN A 13 -2.93 1.62 1.67
CA GLN A 13 -2.47 0.26 1.93
C GLN A 13 -3.56 -0.77 1.61
N VAL A 14 -4.81 -0.50 2.00
CA VAL A 14 -5.95 -1.37 1.71
C VAL A 14 -6.20 -1.44 0.20
N ALA A 15 -6.19 -0.29 -0.48
CA ALA A 15 -6.35 -0.21 -1.93
C ALA A 15 -5.24 -0.97 -2.68
N ASP A 16 -4.00 -0.89 -2.20
CA ASP A 16 -2.86 -1.62 -2.75
C ASP A 16 -3.08 -3.14 -2.65
N VAL A 17 -3.37 -3.65 -1.46
CA VAL A 17 -3.65 -5.08 -1.22
C VAL A 17 -4.81 -5.58 -2.07
N TRP A 18 -5.88 -4.80 -2.16
CA TRP A 18 -7.04 -5.13 -2.98
C TRP A 18 -6.70 -5.20 -4.47
N SER A 19 -5.96 -4.21 -4.98
CA SER A 19 -5.55 -4.14 -6.38
C SER A 19 -4.63 -5.30 -6.77
N THR A 20 -3.67 -5.63 -5.91
CA THR A 20 -2.75 -6.76 -6.07
C THR A 20 -3.49 -8.10 -6.07
N ASN A 21 -4.39 -8.35 -5.11
CA ASN A 21 -5.19 -9.58 -5.10
C ASN A 21 -6.07 -9.70 -6.35
N ARG A 22 -6.65 -8.60 -6.83
CA ARG A 22 -7.42 -8.57 -8.09
C ARG A 22 -6.55 -8.91 -9.32
N ILE A 23 -5.31 -8.41 -9.37
CA ILE A 23 -4.36 -8.73 -10.46
C ILE A 23 -4.01 -10.23 -10.43
N LEU A 24 -3.69 -10.77 -9.25
CA LEU A 24 -3.32 -12.18 -9.08
C LEU A 24 -4.46 -13.14 -9.41
N LEU A 25 -5.69 -12.85 -8.95
CA LEU A 25 -6.87 -13.66 -9.25
C LEU A 25 -7.18 -13.74 -10.76
N ARG A 26 -6.78 -12.71 -11.52
CA ARG A 26 -6.97 -12.64 -12.97
C ARG A 26 -5.80 -13.23 -13.77
N GLY A 27 -4.90 -13.97 -13.13
CA GLY A 27 -3.72 -14.56 -13.77
C GLY A 27 -2.58 -13.57 -14.05
N GLY A 28 -2.71 -12.33 -13.58
CA GLY A 28 -1.64 -11.34 -13.61
C GLY A 28 -0.50 -11.71 -12.67
N ARG A 29 0.68 -11.13 -12.90
CA ARG A 29 1.85 -11.33 -12.05
C ARG A 29 2.16 -10.05 -11.29
N GLU A 30 2.42 -10.20 -9.99
CA GLU A 30 2.98 -9.13 -9.17
C GLU A 30 4.38 -8.79 -9.71
N LEU A 31 4.56 -7.55 -10.17
CA LEU A 31 5.82 -7.05 -10.72
C LEU A 31 6.77 -6.57 -9.62
N ASN A 32 6.26 -6.27 -8.43
CA ASN A 32 7.09 -5.82 -7.32
C ASN A 32 7.82 -7.03 -6.69
N PRO A 33 9.16 -7.12 -6.81
CA PRO A 33 9.92 -8.26 -6.30
C PRO A 33 9.82 -8.41 -4.78
N VAL A 34 9.65 -7.29 -4.05
CA VAL A 34 9.50 -7.29 -2.58
C VAL A 34 8.16 -7.90 -2.19
N VAL A 35 7.08 -7.50 -2.85
CA VAL A 35 5.74 -8.03 -2.60
C VAL A 35 5.68 -9.51 -2.98
N ARG A 36 6.29 -9.90 -4.10
CA ARG A 36 6.41 -11.31 -4.49
C ARG A 36 7.18 -12.14 -3.47
N TRP A 37 8.24 -11.60 -2.86
CA TRP A 37 8.98 -12.27 -1.80
C TRP A 37 8.12 -12.43 -0.54
N LEU A 38 7.40 -11.38 -0.12
CA LEU A 38 6.44 -11.44 0.98
C LEU A 38 5.31 -12.46 0.73
N MET A 39 4.81 -12.56 -0.49
CA MET A 39 3.81 -13.57 -0.87
C MET A 39 4.34 -14.99 -0.75
N ARG A 40 5.61 -15.22 -1.12
CA ARG A 40 6.23 -16.54 -0.96
C ARG A 40 6.48 -16.88 0.50
N ALA A 41 6.90 -15.90 1.30
CA ALA A 41 7.23 -16.11 2.71
C ALA A 41 5.98 -16.26 3.60
N CYS A 42 4.94 -15.45 3.36
CA CYS A 42 3.77 -15.34 4.25
C CYS A 42 2.47 -15.93 3.67
N GLY A 43 2.49 -16.43 2.42
CA GLY A 43 1.33 -17.03 1.77
C GLY A 43 0.15 -16.04 1.68
N ARG A 44 -1.06 -16.47 2.07
CA ARG A 44 -2.27 -15.60 2.02
C ARG A 44 -2.17 -14.37 2.93
N TRP A 45 -1.28 -14.39 3.91
CA TRP A 45 -1.14 -13.35 4.94
C TRP A 45 -0.03 -12.35 4.62
N TRP A 46 0.47 -12.33 3.38
CA TRP A 46 1.51 -11.41 2.92
C TRP A 46 1.22 -9.93 3.15
N TRP A 47 -0.05 -9.55 3.23
CA TRP A 47 -0.50 -8.20 3.50
C TRP A 47 -0.37 -7.81 4.99
N VAL A 48 -0.36 -8.77 5.92
CA VAL A 48 -0.29 -8.52 7.37
C VAL A 48 0.99 -7.78 7.77
N PRO A 49 2.20 -8.29 7.47
CA PRO A 49 3.43 -7.58 7.82
C PRO A 49 3.51 -6.20 7.15
N LYS A 50 2.96 -6.06 5.93
CA LYS A 50 2.91 -4.78 5.23
C LYS A 50 2.06 -3.75 5.98
N ILE A 51 0.84 -4.13 6.39
CA ILE A 51 -0.04 -3.25 7.17
C ILE A 51 0.56 -2.95 8.54
N VAL A 52 1.08 -3.96 9.24
CA VAL A 52 1.66 -3.77 10.59
C VAL A 52 2.83 -2.79 10.56
N ILE A 53 3.78 -2.96 9.63
CA ILE A 53 4.93 -2.06 9.51
C ILE A 53 4.46 -0.65 9.11
N ALA A 54 3.55 -0.55 8.14
CA ALA A 54 3.02 0.74 7.71
C ALA A 54 2.31 1.49 8.85
N THR A 55 1.41 0.82 9.57
CA THR A 55 0.70 1.39 10.71
C THR A 55 1.65 1.75 11.83
N ALA A 56 2.62 0.89 12.18
CA ALA A 56 3.61 1.17 13.21
C ALA A 56 4.47 2.41 12.85
N CYS A 57 4.97 2.50 11.63
CA CYS A 57 5.71 3.67 11.15
C CYS A 57 4.85 4.94 11.16
N GLY A 58 3.59 4.84 10.71
CA GLY A 58 2.67 5.97 10.70
C GLY A 58 2.33 6.46 12.10
N VAL A 59 2.13 5.55 13.06
CA VAL A 59 1.89 5.86 14.48
C VAL A 59 3.14 6.45 15.13
N TYR A 60 4.32 5.90 14.85
CA TYR A 60 5.58 6.45 15.35
C TYR A 60 5.79 7.89 14.86
N LEU A 61 5.60 8.14 13.56
CA LEU A 61 5.74 9.48 12.96
C LEU A 61 4.67 10.48 13.41
N THR A 62 3.54 10.03 13.97
CA THR A 62 2.49 10.92 14.49
C THR A 62 2.63 11.22 15.98
N LEU A 63 3.19 10.30 16.77
CA LEU A 63 3.33 10.45 18.22
C LEU A 63 4.63 11.14 18.62
N GLU A 64 5.69 10.96 17.84
CA GLU A 64 6.97 11.64 18.08
C GLU A 64 6.95 13.08 17.51
N PRO A 65 7.31 14.12 18.28
CA PRO A 65 7.31 15.51 17.86
C PRO A 65 8.52 15.81 16.95
N TRP A 66 8.56 15.17 15.79
CA TRP A 66 9.59 15.41 14.79
C TRP A 66 9.19 16.61 13.93
N PRO A 67 10.03 17.65 13.81
CA PRO A 67 9.74 18.82 12.97
C PRO A 67 9.39 18.43 11.53
N ASP A 68 10.04 17.38 11.01
CA ASP A 68 9.90 16.91 9.64
C ASP A 68 8.91 15.75 9.47
N GLY A 69 8.31 15.25 10.56
CA GLY A 69 7.37 14.11 10.55
C GLY A 69 6.24 14.24 9.53
N PRO A 70 5.55 15.39 9.44
CA PRO A 70 4.51 15.62 8.43
C PRO A 70 5.04 15.58 6.98
N ALA A 71 6.24 16.10 6.73
CA ALA A 71 6.85 16.11 5.41
C ALA A 71 7.25 14.70 4.96
N VAL A 72 7.84 13.91 5.87
CA VAL A 72 8.19 12.51 5.64
C VAL A 72 6.92 11.68 5.38
N LEU A 73 5.89 11.83 6.21
CA LEU A 73 4.62 11.12 6.02
C LEU A 73 3.96 11.51 4.69
N GLY A 74 4.01 12.79 4.32
CA GLY A 74 3.54 13.28 3.02
C GLY A 74 4.28 12.65 1.84
N LEU A 75 5.61 12.59 1.90
CA LEU A 75 6.45 11.96 0.87
C LEU A 75 6.12 10.46 0.73
N VAL A 76 6.06 9.73 1.84
CA VAL A 76 5.74 8.30 1.84
C VAL A 76 4.32 8.06 1.30
N THR A 77 3.36 8.91 1.67
CA THR A 77 1.99 8.87 1.14
C THR A 77 1.99 9.10 -0.37
N ALA A 78 2.72 10.09 -0.88
CA ALA A 78 2.82 10.37 -2.31
C ALA A 78 3.44 9.20 -3.11
N ILE A 79 4.46 8.55 -2.55
CA ILE A 79 5.04 7.32 -3.13
C ILE A 79 3.99 6.23 -3.19
N TYR A 80 3.20 6.03 -2.12
CA TYR A 80 2.14 5.03 -2.12
C TYR A 80 1.00 5.35 -3.10
N VAL A 81 0.60 6.62 -3.23
CA VAL A 81 -0.35 7.05 -4.28
C VAL A 81 0.18 6.67 -5.65
N TRP A 82 1.46 6.91 -5.94
CA TRP A 82 2.08 6.54 -7.21
C TRP A 82 2.10 5.03 -7.44
N VAL A 83 2.42 4.24 -6.42
CA VAL A 83 2.40 2.76 -6.48
C VAL A 83 0.98 2.27 -6.78
N VAL A 84 -0.01 2.72 -6.02
CA VAL A 84 -1.43 2.36 -6.22
C VAL A 84 -1.88 2.79 -7.62
N TYR A 85 -1.54 3.99 -8.06
CA TYR A 85 -1.87 4.46 -9.41
C TYR A 85 -1.25 3.57 -10.50
N ARG A 86 0.02 3.16 -10.36
CA ARG A 86 0.65 2.23 -11.30
C ARG A 86 -0.01 0.84 -11.27
N ASN A 87 -0.35 0.33 -10.09
CA ASN A 87 -1.06 -0.94 -9.94
C ASN A 87 -2.46 -0.87 -10.59
N LEU A 88 -3.19 0.22 -10.38
CA LEU A 88 -4.49 0.45 -11.02
C LEU A 88 -4.40 0.59 -12.55
N ARG A 89 -3.31 1.16 -13.07
CA ARG A 89 -3.07 1.21 -14.53
C ARG A 89 -2.68 -0.14 -15.13
N GLN A 90 -2.11 -1.03 -14.32
CA GLN A 90 -1.76 -2.38 -14.73
C GLN A 90 -2.98 -3.32 -14.71
N LEU A 91 -4.05 -2.96 -13.99
CA LEU A 91 -5.34 -3.60 -14.18
C LEU A 91 -5.80 -3.38 -15.64
N PRO A 92 -6.21 -4.44 -16.35
CA PRO A 92 -6.77 -4.30 -17.69
C PRO A 92 -7.92 -3.27 -17.66
N ARG A 93 -7.83 -2.24 -18.51
CA ARG A 93 -8.88 -1.24 -18.68
C ARG A 93 -10.06 -1.85 -19.46
N TRP A 94 -10.81 -2.77 -18.84
CA TRP A 94 -12.24 -3.05 -19.10
C TRP A 94 -12.71 -4.34 -18.42
N GLY A 95 -13.99 -4.37 -18.07
CA GLY A 95 -14.70 -5.52 -17.51
C GLY A 95 -15.18 -5.32 -16.08
N PHE A 96 -16.09 -4.37 -15.89
CA PHE A 96 -17.02 -4.34 -14.77
C PHE A 96 -18.03 -5.49 -14.99
N TRP A 97 -18.22 -6.34 -13.98
CA TRP A 97 -19.10 -7.53 -13.97
C TRP A 97 -18.74 -8.68 -14.92
N ARG A 98 -18.21 -9.76 -14.34
CA ARG A 98 -18.73 -11.13 -14.45
C ARG A 98 -18.12 -11.95 -13.32
#